data_AF-A0A9P8IMG6-F1
#
_entry.id   AF-A0A9P8IMG6-F1
#
_cell.length_a   1.000
_cell.length_b   1.000
_cell.length_c   1.000
_cell.angle_alpha   90.00
_cell.angle_beta   90.00
_cell.angle_gamma   90.00
#
_symmetry.space_group_name_H-M   'P 1'
#
loop_
_entity.id
_entity.type
_entity.pdbx_description
1 polymer ?
#
loop_
_entity_poly.entity_id
_entity_poly.type
_entity_poly.pdbx_seq_one_letter_code
_entity_poly.pdbx_strand_id
1 'polypeptide(L)'
;MSAQISANNGVPETIVKMWEDEFELLRPLVTRVETDFSRFIMLVAQLEVQAYYYTSPADQRPNFTLNTLRTYNTSQNLINTALTLESTCQLLTHSPHWVYRALVDASCILLSTLHSTAAPQHPSSSDAEVVAAQVLSLLKTCSVRDNDLPTRGSIILETFWSVRHLLPKWDIPVGAWPDRIGAATSYWCLTAFKNALQEAKNITEGTQKGIDAFRKSTLFVRWIGIAHMWQLEQRFPGNNNGDDNDGNANANTDINGQEQTMDSSAIDPLQGIDWSMIIDDFGWIGEGPVFLGPA
;
A
#
# COMPACT_ATOMS: atom_id res chain seq x y z
N MET A 1 15.10 0.59 -26.60
CA MET A 1 14.95 0.61 -25.13
C MET A 1 16.24 0.26 -24.43
N SER A 2 16.70 -1.00 -24.43
CA SER A 2 17.97 -1.43 -23.80
C SER A 2 19.18 -0.53 -24.16
N ALA A 3 19.37 -0.20 -25.44
CA ALA A 3 20.44 0.70 -25.88
C ALA A 3 20.40 2.10 -25.25
N GLN A 4 19.20 2.66 -24.99
CA GLN A 4 19.05 3.96 -24.33
C GLN A 4 19.42 3.86 -22.84
N ILE A 5 18.93 2.82 -22.16
CA ILE A 5 19.23 2.58 -20.74
C ILE A 5 20.73 2.39 -20.54
N SER A 6 21.39 1.60 -21.39
CA SER A 6 22.84 1.36 -21.31
C SER A 6 23.67 2.61 -21.59
N ALA A 7 23.22 3.51 -22.48
CA ALA A 7 23.97 4.70 -22.87
C ALA A 7 23.74 5.90 -21.92
N ASN A 8 22.52 6.06 -21.40
CA ASN A 8 22.08 7.27 -20.70
C ASN A 8 21.64 7.02 -19.25
N ASN A 9 21.84 5.80 -18.73
CA ASN A 9 21.38 5.37 -17.41
C ASN A 9 19.86 5.55 -17.20
N GLY A 10 19.09 5.47 -18.29
CA GLY A 10 17.66 5.73 -18.32
C GLY A 10 17.15 6.04 -19.72
N VAL A 11 15.87 6.40 -19.82
CA VAL A 11 15.26 6.85 -21.09
C VAL A 11 14.78 8.29 -20.92
N PRO A 12 15.34 9.29 -21.62
CA PRO A 12 14.92 10.69 -21.49
C PRO A 12 13.43 10.88 -21.78
N GLU A 13 12.75 11.79 -21.07
CA GLU A 13 11.31 12.03 -21.23
C GLU A 13 10.93 12.34 -22.68
N THR A 14 11.76 13.12 -23.39
CA THR A 14 11.55 13.48 -24.80
C THR A 14 11.55 12.28 -25.74
N ILE A 15 12.32 11.25 -25.42
CA ILE A 15 12.36 10.00 -26.20
C ILE A 15 11.11 9.18 -25.97
N VAL A 16 10.64 9.08 -24.71
CA VAL A 16 9.38 8.41 -24.38
C VAL A 16 8.20 9.11 -25.05
N LYS A 17 8.17 10.45 -25.02
CA LYS A 17 7.17 11.27 -25.70
C LYS A 17 7.13 10.98 -27.21
N MET A 18 8.29 10.89 -27.86
CA MET A 18 8.40 10.52 -29.27
C MET A 18 7.85 9.12 -29.55
N TRP A 19 8.13 8.13 -28.69
CA TRP A 19 7.57 6.79 -28.83
C TRP A 19 6.04 6.76 -28.68
N GLU A 20 5.48 7.54 -27.75
CA GLU A 20 4.02 7.68 -27.65
C GLU A 20 3.43 8.30 -28.91
N ASP A 21 4.04 9.36 -29.43
CA ASP A 21 3.56 10.04 -30.65
C ASP A 21 3.62 9.09 -31.87
N GLU A 22 4.69 8.31 -32.01
CA GLU A 22 4.79 7.26 -33.04
C GLU A 22 3.75 6.15 -32.84
N PHE A 23 3.49 5.73 -31.61
CA PHE A 23 2.48 4.72 -31.30
C PHE A 23 1.07 5.18 -31.70
N GLU A 24 0.71 6.43 -31.42
CA GLU A 24 -0.56 7.02 -31.85
C GLU A 24 -0.69 7.08 -33.38
N LEU A 25 0.40 7.38 -34.10
CA LEU A 25 0.42 7.35 -35.56
C LEU A 25 0.21 5.94 -36.13
N LEU A 26 0.70 4.91 -35.44
CA LEU A 26 0.58 3.51 -35.87
C LEU A 26 -0.77 2.88 -35.49
N ARG A 27 -1.47 3.43 -34.49
CA ARG A 27 -2.72 2.86 -33.95
C ARG A 27 -3.77 2.52 -35.03
N PRO A 28 -4.06 3.38 -36.03
CA PRO A 28 -5.03 3.05 -37.09
C PRO A 28 -4.57 1.92 -38.03
N LEU A 29 -3.26 1.67 -38.12
CA LEU A 29 -2.68 0.63 -38.97
C LEU A 29 -2.69 -0.74 -38.25
N VAL A 30 -2.52 -0.73 -36.94
CA VAL A 30 -2.49 -1.94 -36.10
C VAL A 30 -3.90 -2.46 -35.82
N THR A 31 -4.86 -1.56 -35.66
CA THR A 31 -6.26 -1.92 -35.33
C THR A 31 -7.19 -1.62 -36.50
N ARG A 32 -7.37 -2.60 -37.38
CA ARG A 32 -8.29 -2.48 -38.53
C ARG A 32 -9.77 -2.49 -38.12
N VAL A 33 -10.09 -3.15 -37.01
CA VAL A 33 -11.43 -3.21 -36.39
C VAL A 33 -11.28 -2.97 -34.90
N GLU A 34 -11.99 -1.98 -34.39
CA GLU A 34 -11.99 -1.67 -32.96
C GLU A 34 -12.92 -2.63 -32.20
N THR A 35 -12.31 -3.57 -31.49
CA THR A 35 -12.97 -4.45 -30.51
C THR A 35 -12.47 -4.14 -29.10
N ASP A 36 -13.23 -4.54 -28.07
CA ASP A 36 -12.81 -4.37 -26.67
C ASP A 36 -11.46 -5.06 -26.39
N PHE A 37 -11.22 -6.21 -27.01
CA PHE A 37 -9.92 -6.90 -26.93
C PHE A 37 -8.80 -6.10 -27.62
N SER A 38 -9.04 -5.56 -28.82
CA SER A 38 -8.04 -4.71 -29.47
C SER A 38 -7.73 -3.45 -28.67
N ARG A 39 -8.75 -2.84 -28.03
CA ARG A 39 -8.59 -1.69 -27.12
C ARG A 39 -7.75 -2.08 -25.91
N PHE A 40 -8.00 -3.24 -25.32
CA PHE A 40 -7.19 -3.78 -24.24
C PHE A 40 -5.72 -3.92 -24.64
N ILE A 41 -5.42 -4.53 -25.80
CA ILE A 41 -4.04 -4.65 -26.30
C ILE A 41 -3.39 -3.28 -26.52
N MET A 42 -4.12 -2.32 -27.11
CA MET A 42 -3.60 -0.97 -27.33
C MET A 42 -3.30 -0.24 -26.01
N LEU A 43 -4.14 -0.41 -24.99
CA LEU A 43 -3.90 0.17 -23.67
C LEU A 43 -2.70 -0.48 -22.97
N VAL A 44 -2.50 -1.80 -23.11
CA VAL A 44 -1.30 -2.47 -22.59
C VAL A 44 -0.04 -1.93 -23.26
N ALA A 45 -0.03 -1.84 -24.59
CA ALA A 45 1.11 -1.31 -25.33
C ALA A 45 1.40 0.17 -24.99
N GLN A 46 0.35 0.98 -24.86
CA GLN A 46 0.48 2.38 -24.43
C GLN A 46 1.06 2.50 -23.03
N LEU A 47 0.59 1.66 -22.09
CA LEU A 47 1.10 1.64 -20.73
C LEU A 47 2.58 1.21 -20.68
N GLU A 48 2.97 0.22 -21.50
CA GLU A 48 4.36 -0.23 -21.59
C GLU A 48 5.30 0.89 -22.07
N VAL A 49 4.88 1.70 -23.05
CA VAL A 49 5.63 2.89 -23.46
C VAL A 49 5.69 3.93 -22.34
N GLN A 50 4.55 4.24 -21.72
CA GLN A 50 4.46 5.26 -20.66
C GLN A 50 5.25 4.89 -19.40
N ALA A 51 5.39 3.61 -19.08
CA ALA A 51 6.20 3.14 -17.96
C ALA A 51 7.66 3.62 -18.03
N TYR A 52 8.18 3.91 -19.23
CA TYR A 52 9.53 4.43 -19.38
C TYR A 52 9.72 5.86 -18.87
N TYR A 53 8.66 6.64 -18.65
CA TYR A 53 8.78 7.93 -17.94
C TYR A 53 9.35 7.77 -16.53
N TYR A 54 9.16 6.61 -15.89
CA TYR A 54 9.71 6.30 -14.57
C TYR A 54 11.17 5.87 -14.61
N THR A 55 11.70 5.56 -15.79
CA THR A 55 13.13 5.29 -16.03
C THR A 55 13.89 6.55 -16.47
N SER A 56 13.21 7.69 -16.64
CA SER A 56 13.85 8.93 -17.02
C SER A 56 14.71 9.49 -15.89
N PRO A 57 15.96 9.93 -16.16
CA PRO A 57 16.80 10.61 -15.18
C PRO A 57 16.08 11.81 -14.55
N ALA A 58 16.35 12.09 -13.28
CA ALA A 58 15.60 13.09 -12.51
C ALA A 58 15.70 14.51 -13.07
N ASP A 59 16.83 14.84 -13.68
CA ASP A 59 17.12 16.09 -14.39
C ASP A 59 16.46 16.20 -15.78
N GLN A 60 15.94 15.08 -16.31
CA GLN A 60 15.41 14.97 -17.68
C GLN A 60 13.92 14.62 -17.71
N ARG A 61 13.18 14.93 -16.64
CA ARG A 61 11.74 14.64 -16.49
C ARG A 61 10.92 15.85 -16.01
N PRO A 62 10.95 17.00 -16.71
CA PRO A 62 10.27 18.22 -16.26
C PRO A 62 8.76 18.07 -16.09
N ASN A 63 8.11 17.13 -16.80
CA ASN A 63 6.66 16.93 -16.72
C ASN A 63 6.28 15.68 -15.93
N PHE A 64 7.12 15.26 -14.98
CA PHE A 64 6.96 14.00 -14.26
C PHE A 64 5.54 13.80 -13.68
N THR A 65 5.02 14.77 -12.93
CA THR A 65 3.66 14.71 -12.35
C THR A 65 2.57 14.59 -13.40
N LEU A 66 2.69 15.32 -14.52
CA LEU A 66 1.72 15.26 -15.62
C LEU A 66 1.75 13.87 -16.28
N ASN A 67 2.95 13.33 -16.53
CA ASN A 67 3.13 12.02 -17.13
C ASN A 67 2.66 10.89 -16.18
N THR A 68 2.85 11.04 -14.87
CA THR A 68 2.23 10.16 -13.87
C THR A 68 0.71 10.17 -13.98
N LEU A 69 0.08 11.34 -14.05
CA LEU A 69 -1.37 11.45 -14.17
C LEU A 69 -1.90 10.85 -15.48
N ARG A 70 -1.18 11.04 -16.59
CA ARG A 70 -1.50 10.37 -17.86
C ARG A 70 -1.45 8.85 -17.73
N THR A 71 -0.38 8.34 -17.14
CA THR A 71 -0.18 6.91 -16.93
C THR A 71 -1.22 6.33 -15.96
N TYR A 72 -1.63 7.09 -14.94
CA TYR A 72 -2.73 6.76 -14.04
C TYR A 72 -4.04 6.57 -14.82
N ASN A 73 -4.40 7.51 -15.70
CA ASN A 73 -5.62 7.41 -16.51
C ASN A 73 -5.56 6.22 -17.49
N THR A 74 -4.43 5.99 -18.15
CA THR A 74 -4.21 4.79 -18.99
C THR A 74 -4.41 3.51 -18.17
N SER A 75 -3.84 3.46 -16.97
CA SER A 75 -3.95 2.31 -16.06
C SER A 75 -5.39 2.05 -15.64
N GLN A 76 -6.14 3.11 -15.30
CA GLN A 76 -7.55 2.99 -14.93
C GLN A 76 -8.40 2.50 -16.10
N ASN A 77 -8.19 3.04 -17.31
CA ASN A 77 -8.86 2.58 -18.52
C ASN A 77 -8.54 1.11 -18.84
N LEU A 78 -7.28 0.69 -18.63
CA LEU A 78 -6.85 -0.69 -18.83
C LEU A 78 -7.57 -1.64 -17.87
N ILE A 79 -7.62 -1.32 -16.57
CA ILE A 79 -8.33 -2.15 -15.57
C ILE A 79 -9.82 -2.23 -15.88
N ASN A 80 -10.48 -1.10 -16.19
CA ASN A 80 -11.89 -1.09 -16.54
C ASN A 80 -12.20 -1.94 -17.78
N THR A 81 -11.34 -1.87 -18.80
CA THR A 81 -11.47 -2.69 -20.01
C THR A 81 -11.25 -4.17 -19.70
N ALA A 82 -10.26 -4.49 -18.86
CA ALA A 82 -9.97 -5.86 -18.44
C ALA A 82 -11.14 -6.47 -17.65
N LEU A 83 -11.75 -5.73 -16.72
CA LEU A 83 -12.93 -6.17 -15.97
C LEU A 83 -14.15 -6.36 -16.88
N THR A 84 -14.31 -5.51 -17.90
CA THR A 84 -15.36 -5.68 -18.91
C THR A 84 -15.14 -6.96 -19.71
N LEU A 85 -13.91 -7.21 -20.17
CA LEU A 85 -13.54 -8.44 -20.86
C LEU A 85 -13.68 -9.68 -19.97
N GLU A 86 -13.38 -9.57 -18.67
CA GLU A 86 -13.64 -10.66 -17.73
C GLU A 86 -15.13 -10.99 -17.66
N SER A 87 -15.98 -9.97 -17.51
CA SER A 87 -17.43 -10.18 -17.41
C SER A 87 -18.07 -10.75 -18.68
N THR A 88 -17.46 -10.54 -19.84
CA THR A 88 -18.02 -10.91 -21.15
C THR A 88 -17.43 -12.19 -21.73
N CYS A 89 -16.14 -12.44 -21.50
CA CYS A 89 -15.43 -13.58 -22.09
C CYS A 89 -14.42 -14.26 -21.14
N GLN A 90 -14.43 -13.96 -19.85
CA GLN A 90 -13.57 -14.60 -18.84
C GLN A 90 -12.07 -14.50 -19.17
N LEU A 91 -11.66 -13.36 -19.72
CA LEU A 91 -10.30 -13.12 -20.18
C LEU A 91 -9.24 -13.49 -19.12
N LEU A 92 -9.43 -13.05 -17.88
CA LEU A 92 -8.43 -13.11 -16.80
C LEU A 92 -8.25 -14.52 -16.26
N THR A 93 -9.35 -15.29 -16.18
CA THR A 93 -9.35 -16.66 -15.65
C THR A 93 -8.40 -17.60 -16.44
N HIS A 94 -8.12 -17.29 -17.71
CA HIS A 94 -7.22 -18.04 -18.59
C HIS A 94 -6.14 -17.20 -19.24
N SER A 95 -5.85 -16.02 -18.67
CA SER A 95 -4.95 -15.07 -19.29
C SER A 95 -3.50 -15.56 -19.27
N PRO A 96 -2.75 -15.41 -20.37
CA PRO A 96 -1.33 -15.66 -20.37
C PRO A 96 -0.62 -14.69 -19.44
N HIS A 97 0.55 -15.10 -18.92
CA HIS A 97 1.29 -14.36 -17.90
C HIS A 97 1.59 -12.89 -18.24
N TRP A 98 1.76 -12.56 -19.53
CA TRP A 98 2.02 -11.18 -19.96
C TRP A 98 0.83 -10.24 -19.68
N VAL A 99 -0.41 -10.75 -19.71
CA VAL A 99 -1.62 -9.99 -19.34
C VAL A 99 -1.56 -9.66 -17.86
N TYR A 100 -1.35 -10.67 -17.01
CA TYR A 100 -1.21 -10.47 -15.57
C TYR A 100 -0.13 -9.44 -15.25
N ARG A 101 1.04 -9.52 -15.90
CA ARG A 101 2.13 -8.56 -15.72
C ARG A 101 1.69 -7.12 -16.01
N ALA A 102 1.04 -6.88 -17.15
CA ALA A 102 0.55 -5.56 -17.51
C ALA A 102 -0.49 -5.02 -16.51
N LEU A 103 -1.36 -5.91 -15.99
CA LEU A 103 -2.34 -5.54 -14.97
C LEU A 103 -1.71 -5.24 -13.62
N VAL A 104 -0.63 -5.93 -13.23
CA VAL A 104 0.15 -5.62 -12.03
C VAL A 104 0.84 -4.26 -12.17
N ASP A 105 1.45 -3.96 -13.33
CA ASP A 105 2.04 -2.64 -13.56
C ASP A 105 0.98 -1.52 -13.42
N ALA A 106 -0.18 -1.69 -14.06
CA ALA A 106 -1.31 -0.76 -13.94
C ALA A 106 -1.78 -0.60 -12.49
N SER A 107 -1.94 -1.72 -11.78
CA SER A 107 -2.38 -1.75 -10.38
C SER A 107 -1.38 -1.03 -9.48
N CYS A 108 -0.09 -1.29 -9.66
CA CYS A 108 0.99 -0.64 -8.94
C CYS A 108 0.98 0.87 -9.18
N ILE A 109 0.84 1.32 -10.44
CA ILE A 109 0.77 2.73 -10.79
C ILE A 109 -0.41 3.42 -10.11
N LEU A 110 -1.60 2.81 -10.13
CA LEU A 110 -2.81 3.37 -9.52
C LEU A 110 -2.64 3.52 -8.00
N LEU A 111 -2.33 2.43 -7.29
CA LEU A 111 -2.26 2.46 -5.82
C LEU A 111 -1.11 3.33 -5.32
N SER A 112 0.04 3.26 -5.98
CA SER A 112 1.22 4.07 -5.66
C SER A 112 0.94 5.56 -5.88
N THR A 113 0.29 5.93 -6.99
CA THR A 113 -0.11 7.31 -7.25
C THR A 113 -1.15 7.81 -6.24
N LEU A 114 -2.16 7.01 -5.89
CA LEU A 114 -3.16 7.38 -4.88
C LEU A 114 -2.56 7.54 -3.47
N HIS A 115 -1.49 6.80 -3.16
CA HIS A 115 -0.75 6.95 -1.91
C HIS A 115 0.33 8.05 -1.96
N SER A 116 0.46 8.77 -3.06
CA SER A 116 1.45 9.84 -3.21
C SER A 116 0.85 11.25 -3.09
N THR A 117 1.71 12.25 -3.12
CA THR A 117 1.34 13.67 -3.28
C THR A 117 0.86 14.01 -4.69
N ALA A 118 1.08 13.14 -5.67
CA ALA A 118 0.59 13.28 -7.05
C ALA A 118 -0.80 12.64 -7.27
N ALA A 119 -1.48 12.23 -6.20
CA ALA A 119 -2.86 11.76 -6.28
C ALA A 119 -3.73 12.81 -7.01
N PRO A 120 -4.63 12.40 -7.93
CA PRO A 120 -5.48 13.35 -8.61
C PRO A 120 -6.32 14.15 -7.59
N GLN A 121 -6.63 15.41 -7.88
CA GLN A 121 -7.34 16.30 -6.93
C GLN A 121 -8.84 16.00 -6.83
N HIS A 122 -9.40 15.31 -7.82
CA HIS A 122 -10.84 15.03 -7.95
C HIS A 122 -11.40 13.74 -7.31
N PRO A 123 -10.65 12.64 -7.11
CA PRO A 123 -11.18 11.49 -6.37
C PRO A 123 -11.48 11.90 -4.94
N SER A 124 -12.75 11.77 -4.56
CA SER A 124 -13.13 11.68 -3.17
C SER A 124 -12.42 10.46 -2.54
N SER A 125 -12.29 10.42 -1.22
CA SER A 125 -11.76 9.22 -0.54
C SER A 125 -12.53 7.95 -0.95
N SER A 126 -13.81 8.08 -1.31
CA SER A 126 -14.64 6.99 -1.81
C SER A 126 -14.17 6.47 -3.17
N ASP A 127 -13.71 7.33 -4.07
CA ASP A 127 -13.27 6.93 -5.41
C ASP A 127 -11.94 6.16 -5.36
N ALA A 128 -11.04 6.56 -4.45
CA ALA A 128 -9.79 5.85 -4.21
C ALA A 128 -10.05 4.42 -3.71
N GLU A 129 -11.03 4.22 -2.82
CA GLU A 129 -11.43 2.90 -2.34
C GLU A 129 -12.03 2.04 -3.45
N VAL A 130 -12.84 2.63 -4.34
CA VAL A 130 -13.39 1.92 -5.49
C VAL A 130 -12.28 1.44 -6.42
N VAL A 131 -11.30 2.30 -6.73
CA VAL A 131 -10.16 1.92 -7.58
C VAL A 131 -9.35 0.79 -6.93
N ALA A 132 -9.12 0.85 -5.63
CA ALA A 132 -8.42 -0.22 -4.94
C ALA A 132 -9.21 -1.53 -4.92
N ALA A 133 -10.51 -1.50 -4.65
CA ALA A 133 -11.37 -2.68 -4.72
C ALA A 133 -11.36 -3.32 -6.12
N GLN A 134 -11.39 -2.50 -7.19
CA GLN A 134 -11.27 -2.96 -8.57
C GLN A 134 -9.93 -3.65 -8.84
N VAL A 135 -8.82 -3.03 -8.42
CA VAL A 135 -7.47 -3.60 -8.54
C VAL A 135 -7.39 -4.96 -7.83
N LEU A 136 -7.86 -5.05 -6.60
CA LEU A 136 -7.77 -6.27 -5.81
C LEU A 136 -8.65 -7.38 -6.40
N SER A 137 -9.86 -7.05 -6.83
CA SER A 137 -10.74 -7.99 -7.52
C SER A 137 -10.09 -8.52 -8.80
N LEU A 138 -9.53 -7.63 -9.62
CA LEU A 138 -8.89 -7.96 -10.89
C LEU A 138 -7.73 -8.95 -10.70
N LEU A 139 -6.82 -8.65 -9.77
CA LEU A 139 -5.64 -9.49 -9.53
C LEU A 139 -6.02 -10.85 -8.96
N LYS A 140 -7.04 -10.90 -8.08
CA LYS A 140 -7.56 -12.17 -7.54
C LYS A 140 -8.14 -13.06 -8.65
N THR A 141 -8.83 -12.49 -9.64
CA THR A 141 -9.38 -13.26 -10.77
C THR A 141 -8.30 -13.85 -11.69
N CYS A 142 -7.08 -13.31 -11.68
CA CYS A 142 -5.97 -13.88 -12.44
C CYS A 142 -5.39 -15.15 -11.79
N SER A 143 -5.76 -15.47 -10.54
CA SER A 143 -5.28 -16.64 -9.82
C SER A 143 -5.86 -17.93 -10.40
N VAL A 144 -4.99 -18.93 -10.57
CA VAL A 144 -5.33 -20.27 -11.06
C VAL A 144 -5.07 -21.36 -10.02
N ARG A 145 -4.32 -21.06 -8.96
CA ARG A 145 -4.02 -21.98 -7.86
C ARG A 145 -3.66 -21.24 -6.58
N ASP A 146 -3.84 -21.91 -5.44
CA ASP A 146 -3.45 -21.37 -4.14
C ASP A 146 -1.97 -20.96 -4.12
N ASN A 147 -1.68 -19.81 -3.51
CA ASN A 147 -0.35 -19.24 -3.35
C ASN A 147 0.42 -18.98 -4.66
N ASP A 148 -0.28 -18.84 -5.78
CA ASP A 148 0.33 -18.38 -7.02
C ASP A 148 0.68 -16.88 -7.02
N LEU A 149 1.27 -16.44 -8.14
CA LEU A 149 1.77 -15.09 -8.31
C LEU A 149 0.67 -14.02 -8.12
N PRO A 150 -0.49 -14.13 -8.80
CA PRO A 150 -1.59 -13.20 -8.60
C PRO A 150 -2.12 -13.17 -7.17
N THR A 151 -2.30 -14.32 -6.53
CA THR A 151 -2.75 -14.41 -5.14
C THR A 151 -1.80 -13.64 -4.22
N ARG A 152 -0.50 -13.94 -4.30
CA ARG A 152 0.51 -13.29 -3.45
C ARG A 152 0.65 -11.79 -3.72
N GLY A 153 0.64 -11.37 -4.98
CA GLY A 153 0.66 -9.96 -5.35
C GLY A 153 -0.56 -9.21 -4.82
N SER A 154 -1.76 -9.80 -4.93
CA SER A 154 -2.99 -9.20 -4.40
C SER A 154 -2.94 -9.00 -2.89
N ILE A 155 -2.33 -9.93 -2.15
CA ILE A 155 -2.19 -9.84 -0.68
C ILE A 155 -1.27 -8.69 -0.28
N ILE A 156 -0.13 -8.47 -0.97
CA ILE A 156 0.71 -7.30 -0.71
C ILE A 156 -0.09 -6.02 -0.91
N LEU A 157 -0.74 -5.89 -2.07
CA LEU A 157 -1.45 -4.67 -2.44
C LEU A 157 -2.64 -4.42 -1.51
N GLU A 158 -3.38 -5.46 -1.14
CA GLU A 158 -4.50 -5.41 -0.20
C GLU A 158 -4.02 -4.95 1.17
N THR A 159 -2.99 -5.62 1.70
CA THR A 159 -2.42 -5.30 3.01
C THR A 159 -1.89 -3.87 3.05
N PHE A 160 -1.11 -3.47 2.04
CA PHE A 160 -0.62 -2.11 1.92
C PHE A 160 -1.77 -1.11 1.90
N TRP A 161 -2.78 -1.35 1.07
CA TRP A 161 -3.92 -0.45 0.96
C TRP A 161 -4.68 -0.34 2.27
N SER A 162 -4.88 -1.42 3.02
CA SER A 162 -5.56 -1.40 4.32
C SER A 162 -4.83 -0.53 5.35
N VAL A 163 -3.50 -0.52 5.35
CA VAL A 163 -2.69 0.12 6.41
C VAL A 163 -2.11 1.47 5.99
N ARG A 164 -2.31 1.88 4.73
CA ARG A 164 -1.75 3.10 4.12
C ARG A 164 -2.00 4.38 4.90
N HIS A 165 -3.03 4.44 5.72
CA HIS A 165 -3.37 5.61 6.54
C HIS A 165 -2.40 5.82 7.71
N LEU A 166 -1.63 4.79 8.09
CA LEU A 166 -0.57 4.86 9.09
C LEU A 166 0.74 5.39 8.52
N LEU A 167 0.84 5.48 7.19
CA LEU A 167 2.06 5.77 6.46
C LEU A 167 2.04 7.19 5.88
N PRO A 168 3.19 7.88 5.84
CA PRO A 168 3.30 9.16 5.17
C PRO A 168 3.09 8.99 3.66
N LYS A 169 2.47 10.01 3.03
CA LYS A 169 2.32 10.06 1.57
C LYS A 169 3.69 10.10 0.90
N TRP A 170 3.82 9.43 -0.24
CA TRP A 170 5.07 9.42 -1.01
C TRP A 170 5.24 10.68 -1.86
N ASP A 171 6.46 11.23 -1.87
CA ASP A 171 6.84 12.33 -2.76
C ASP A 171 7.00 11.88 -4.22
N ILE A 172 7.54 10.68 -4.41
CA ILE A 172 7.69 10.06 -5.73
C ILE A 172 6.52 9.10 -5.93
N PRO A 173 5.55 9.42 -6.80
CA PRO A 173 4.36 8.60 -7.00
C PRO A 173 4.65 7.20 -7.51
N VAL A 174 5.62 7.04 -8.40
CA VAL A 174 5.97 5.76 -9.03
C VAL A 174 7.44 5.86 -9.44
N GLY A 175 8.18 4.75 -9.35
CA GLY A 175 9.53 4.62 -9.87
C GLY A 175 9.69 3.35 -10.70
N ALA A 176 10.90 3.14 -11.20
CA ALA A 176 11.24 1.96 -11.97
C ALA A 176 12.71 1.57 -11.74
N TRP A 177 13.01 0.28 -11.89
CA TRP A 177 14.37 -0.26 -11.91
C TRP A 177 14.83 -0.52 -13.35
N PRO A 178 15.68 0.33 -13.95
CA PRO A 178 16.02 0.25 -15.37
C PRO A 178 16.69 -1.07 -15.78
N ASP A 179 17.32 -1.78 -14.85
CA ASP A 179 17.93 -3.09 -15.04
C ASP A 179 16.91 -4.24 -15.17
N ARG A 180 15.64 -4.00 -14.82
CA ARG A 180 14.54 -4.97 -14.87
C ARG A 180 13.57 -4.68 -16.03
N ILE A 181 14.10 -4.61 -17.26
CA ILE A 181 13.31 -4.28 -18.47
C ILE A 181 12.08 -5.20 -18.58
N GLY A 182 10.90 -4.59 -18.74
CA GLY A 182 9.62 -5.28 -18.88
C GLY A 182 8.90 -5.62 -17.58
N ALA A 183 9.48 -5.36 -16.41
CA ALA A 183 8.81 -5.40 -15.10
C ALA A 183 9.34 -4.33 -14.13
N ALA A 184 10.02 -3.30 -14.66
CA ALA A 184 10.76 -2.32 -13.88
C ALA A 184 9.88 -1.58 -12.86
N THR A 185 8.67 -1.22 -13.27
CA THR A 185 7.71 -0.46 -12.46
C THR A 185 7.09 -1.33 -11.38
N SER A 186 6.53 -2.50 -11.73
CA SER A 186 5.96 -3.43 -10.75
C SER A 186 6.94 -3.83 -9.66
N TYR A 187 8.20 -4.13 -10.01
CA TYR A 187 9.22 -4.50 -9.03
C TYR A 187 9.55 -3.35 -8.07
N TRP A 188 9.70 -2.14 -8.61
CA TRP A 188 9.93 -0.96 -7.79
C TRP A 188 8.76 -0.73 -6.82
N CYS A 189 7.52 -0.76 -7.32
CA CYS A 189 6.33 -0.51 -6.50
C CYS A 189 6.12 -1.60 -5.45
N LEU A 190 6.25 -2.88 -5.80
CA LEU A 190 6.11 -3.97 -4.83
C LEU A 190 7.16 -3.89 -3.73
N THR A 191 8.38 -3.49 -4.07
CA THR A 191 9.44 -3.24 -3.07
C THR A 191 9.10 -2.04 -2.19
N ALA A 192 8.58 -0.95 -2.77
CA ALA A 192 8.12 0.20 -2.02
C ALA A 192 6.97 -0.16 -1.05
N PHE A 193 5.99 -0.96 -1.51
CA PHE A 193 4.91 -1.46 -0.66
C PHE A 193 5.45 -2.36 0.46
N LYS A 194 6.36 -3.29 0.16
CA LYS A 194 7.01 -4.16 1.16
C LYS A 194 7.72 -3.35 2.23
N ASN A 195 8.50 -2.35 1.83
CA ASN A 195 9.22 -1.47 2.76
C ASN A 195 8.26 -0.66 3.63
N ALA A 196 7.20 -0.11 3.04
CA ALA A 196 6.18 0.63 3.78
C ALA A 196 5.41 -0.26 4.77
N LEU A 197 5.12 -1.51 4.39
CA LEU A 197 4.52 -2.50 5.28
C LEU A 197 5.44 -2.85 6.47
N GLN A 198 6.74 -2.98 6.23
CA GLN A 198 7.73 -3.18 7.29
C GLN A 198 7.79 -1.96 8.24
N GLU A 199 7.69 -0.74 7.70
CA GLU A 199 7.62 0.48 8.49
C GLU A 199 6.35 0.54 9.35
N ALA A 200 5.18 0.26 8.76
CA ALA A 200 3.91 0.20 9.48
C ALA A 200 3.97 -0.81 10.63
N LYS A 201 4.53 -2.00 10.39
CA LYS A 201 4.77 -3.01 11.43
C LYS A 201 5.63 -2.48 12.58
N ASN A 202 6.73 -1.82 12.26
CA ASN A 202 7.62 -1.25 13.28
C ASN A 202 6.93 -0.15 14.11
N ILE A 203 6.09 0.69 13.48
CA ILE A 203 5.31 1.74 14.14
C ILE A 203 4.33 1.11 15.14
N THR A 204 3.58 0.08 14.72
CA THR A 204 2.60 -0.57 15.59
C THR A 204 3.26 -1.33 16.73
N GLU A 205 4.34 -2.07 16.47
CA GLU A 205 5.11 -2.73 17.53
C GLU A 205 5.71 -1.75 18.54
N GLY A 206 6.22 -0.60 18.06
CA GLY A 206 6.74 0.47 18.91
C GLY A 206 5.64 1.09 19.78
N THR A 207 4.47 1.34 19.20
CA THR A 207 3.30 1.87 19.89
C THR A 207 2.82 0.89 20.97
N GLN A 208 2.71 -0.40 20.64
CA GLN A 208 2.30 -1.44 21.59
C GLN A 208 3.28 -1.55 22.77
N LYS A 209 4.60 -1.55 22.51
CA LYS A 209 5.63 -1.53 23.55
C LYS A 209 5.52 -0.28 24.44
N GLY A 210 5.23 0.89 23.87
CA GLY A 210 5.01 2.13 24.60
C GLY A 210 3.78 2.08 25.50
N ILE A 211 2.66 1.56 24.99
CA ILE A 211 1.42 1.35 25.77
C ILE A 211 1.67 0.38 26.93
N ASP A 212 2.37 -0.72 26.69
CA ASP A 212 2.68 -1.70 27.72
C ASP A 212 3.64 -1.14 28.79
N ALA A 213 4.62 -0.32 28.39
CA ALA A 213 5.50 0.38 29.32
C ALA A 213 4.74 1.41 30.17
N PHE A 214 3.85 2.18 29.56
CA PHE A 214 2.98 3.13 30.28
C PHE A 214 2.06 2.39 31.26
N ARG A 215 1.40 1.31 30.85
CA ARG A 215 0.55 0.49 31.71
C ARG A 215 1.33 -0.07 32.90
N LYS A 216 2.54 -0.58 32.69
CA LYS A 216 3.43 -1.06 33.77
C LYS A 216 3.80 0.07 34.72
N SER A 217 4.11 1.27 34.22
CA SER A 217 4.40 2.44 35.04
C SER A 217 3.19 2.87 35.89
N THR A 218 2.00 2.92 35.30
CA THR A 218 0.76 3.29 36.02
C THR A 218 0.41 2.27 37.10
N LEU A 219 0.55 0.97 36.81
CA LEU A 219 0.38 -0.09 37.81
C LEU A 219 1.44 -0.01 38.92
N PHE A 220 2.68 0.34 38.58
CA PHE A 220 3.76 0.54 39.56
C PHE A 220 3.49 1.73 40.48
N VAL A 221 3.05 2.87 39.95
CA VAL A 221 2.65 4.04 40.75
C VAL A 221 1.47 3.72 41.67
N ARG A 222 0.46 2.98 41.17
CA ARG A 222 -0.67 2.51 41.98
C ARG A 222 -0.24 1.57 43.10
N TRP A 223 0.71 0.67 42.82
CA TRP A 223 1.26 -0.25 43.82
C TRP A 223 2.03 0.49 44.91
N ILE A 224 2.84 1.49 44.56
CA ILE A 224 3.51 2.37 45.54
C ILE A 224 2.49 3.10 46.41
N GLY A 225 1.42 3.64 45.82
CA GLY A 225 0.35 4.30 46.57
C GLY A 225 -0.32 3.38 47.59
N ILE A 226 -0.63 2.14 47.21
CA ILE A 226 -1.20 1.12 48.10
C ILE A 226 -0.19 0.72 49.18
N ALA A 227 1.08 0.53 48.83
CA ALA A 227 2.13 0.18 49.79
C ALA A 227 2.33 1.30 50.83
N HIS A 228 2.30 2.57 50.39
CA HIS A 228 2.42 3.72 51.28
C HIS A 228 1.18 3.88 52.19
N MET A 229 -0.02 3.58 51.67
CA MET A 229 -1.27 3.55 52.46
C MET A 229 -1.23 2.45 53.53
N TRP A 230 -0.80 1.24 53.18
CA TRP A 230 -0.59 0.15 54.13
C TRP A 230 0.48 0.48 55.19
N GLN A 231 1.53 1.20 54.81
CA GLN A 231 2.59 1.61 55.73
C GLN A 231 2.14 2.73 56.68
N LEU A 232 1.19 3.57 56.28
CA LEU A 232 0.55 4.56 57.15
C LEU A 232 -0.42 3.91 58.13
N GLU A 233 -1.14 2.86 57.71
CA GLU A 233 -2.08 2.12 58.57
C GLU A 233 -1.37 1.29 59.65
N GLN A 234 -0.16 0.79 59.38
CA GLN A 234 0.68 0.15 60.42
C GLN A 234 1.35 1.14 61.38
N ARG A 235 1.40 2.44 61.05
CA ARG A 235 2.03 3.46 61.90
C ARG A 235 1.09 4.03 62.97
N PHE A 236 -0.20 3.74 62.88
CA PHE A 236 -1.20 4.04 63.89
C PHE A 236 -2.14 2.83 64.08
N PRO A 237 -1.87 1.92 65.03
CA PRO A 237 -2.87 0.92 65.39
C PRO A 237 -4.04 1.64 66.05
N GLY A 238 -5.18 1.68 65.36
CA GLY A 238 -6.43 2.22 65.88
C GLY A 238 -6.82 1.52 67.18
N ASN A 239 -6.76 2.28 68.28
CA ASN A 239 -7.34 1.89 69.55
C ASN A 239 -8.86 1.99 69.42
N ASN A 240 -9.56 0.86 69.46
CA ASN A 240 -11.01 0.81 69.56
C ASN A 240 -11.45 1.48 70.87
N ASN A 241 -12.20 2.57 70.78
CA ASN A 241 -13.27 2.90 71.72
C ASN A 241 -14.21 3.91 71.05
N GLY A 242 -15.51 3.63 71.14
CA GLY A 242 -16.55 4.46 70.58
C GLY A 242 -16.70 5.80 71.30
N ASP A 243 -17.27 6.76 70.58
CA ASP A 243 -18.29 7.65 71.12
C ASP A 243 -19.02 8.37 69.96
N ASP A 244 -20.32 8.53 70.16
CA ASP A 244 -21.25 9.27 69.33
C ASP A 244 -20.92 10.79 69.35
N ASN A 245 -20.98 11.48 68.19
CA ASN A 245 -21.90 12.61 67.91
C ASN A 245 -21.49 13.46 66.69
N ASP A 246 -22.53 14.05 66.09
CA ASP A 246 -22.60 14.94 64.92
C ASP A 246 -21.66 16.17 64.90
N GLY A 247 -21.27 16.60 63.69
CA GLY A 247 -20.67 17.94 63.50
C GLY A 247 -20.07 18.27 62.12
N ASN A 248 -20.95 18.52 61.13
CA ASN A 248 -20.88 19.48 60.01
C ASN A 248 -19.52 20.04 59.46
N ALA A 249 -19.46 20.04 58.11
CA ALA A 249 -18.77 20.95 57.17
C ALA A 249 -17.25 20.77 56.89
N ASN A 250 -16.89 20.26 55.70
CA ASN A 250 -16.71 21.13 54.52
C ASN A 250 -16.38 20.34 53.23
N ALA A 251 -16.83 20.93 52.13
CA ALA A 251 -16.72 20.55 50.73
C ALA A 251 -15.41 19.89 50.26
N ASN A 252 -15.54 18.84 49.45
CA ASN A 252 -14.86 18.77 48.15
C ASN A 252 -15.56 17.79 47.20
N THR A 253 -16.26 18.42 46.24
CA THR A 253 -16.52 18.03 44.85
C THR A 253 -16.35 16.57 44.45
N ASP A 254 -17.47 16.02 43.97
CA ASP A 254 -17.58 14.91 43.03
C ASP A 254 -16.41 14.86 42.04
N ILE A 255 -15.55 13.86 42.20
CA ILE A 255 -14.76 13.33 41.09
C ILE A 255 -15.48 12.05 40.66
N ASN A 256 -16.61 12.25 39.98
CA ASN A 256 -17.06 11.33 38.95
C ASN A 256 -16.05 11.42 37.80
N GLY A 257 -14.85 10.90 38.04
CA GLY A 257 -13.91 10.60 36.98
C GLY A 257 -14.46 9.36 36.31
N GLN A 258 -15.18 9.57 35.20
CA GLN A 258 -15.45 8.52 34.24
C GLN A 258 -14.19 7.66 34.12
N GLU A 259 -14.28 6.39 34.54
CA GLU A 259 -13.43 5.36 33.98
C GLU A 259 -13.75 5.38 32.47
N GLN A 260 -13.04 6.23 31.73
CA GLN A 260 -12.74 5.94 30.35
C GLN A 260 -11.87 4.69 30.41
N THR A 261 -12.52 3.53 30.51
CA THR A 261 -12.02 2.33 29.89
C THR A 261 -11.72 2.76 28.46
N MET A 262 -10.45 3.07 28.18
CA MET A 262 -9.97 3.17 26.81
C MET A 262 -10.39 1.87 26.18
N ASP A 263 -11.36 1.99 25.28
CA ASP A 263 -11.96 0.88 24.57
C ASP A 263 -10.80 0.06 24.02
N SER A 264 -10.62 -1.14 24.56
CA SER A 264 -9.47 -2.02 24.27
C SER A 264 -9.64 -2.71 22.91
N SER A 265 -10.45 -2.10 22.05
CA SER A 265 -10.86 -2.53 20.73
C SER A 265 -10.18 -1.68 19.64
N ALA A 266 -9.05 -1.05 19.95
CA ALA A 266 -8.05 -0.76 18.92
C ALA A 266 -7.51 -2.10 18.41
N ILE A 267 -8.32 -2.78 17.60
CA ILE A 267 -7.93 -3.94 16.80
C ILE A 267 -6.69 -3.49 16.05
N ASP A 268 -5.54 -4.06 16.38
CA ASP A 268 -4.33 -3.81 15.63
C ASP A 268 -4.65 -4.18 14.16
N PRO A 269 -4.66 -3.22 13.22
CA PRO A 269 -5.02 -3.49 11.83
C PRO A 269 -4.04 -4.46 11.15
N LEU A 270 -2.92 -4.77 11.82
CA LEU A 270 -1.91 -5.72 11.40
C LEU A 270 -2.08 -7.11 12.03
N GLN A 271 -3.04 -7.29 12.95
CA GLN A 271 -3.30 -8.55 13.63
C GLN A 271 -3.94 -9.55 12.67
N GLY A 272 -3.20 -10.61 12.32
CA GLY A 272 -3.64 -11.67 11.40
C GLY A 272 -3.02 -11.61 10.01
N ILE A 273 -2.18 -10.62 9.71
CA ILE A 273 -1.37 -10.60 8.49
C ILE A 273 -0.32 -11.72 8.54
N ASP A 274 -0.30 -12.57 7.52
CA ASP A 274 0.80 -13.51 7.31
C ASP A 274 2.04 -12.76 6.79
N TRP A 275 2.86 -12.29 7.72
CA TRP A 275 4.08 -11.56 7.41
C TRP A 275 5.13 -12.40 6.67
N SER A 276 5.09 -13.74 6.78
CA SER A 276 6.03 -14.59 6.03
C SER A 276 5.75 -14.48 4.53
N MET A 277 4.47 -14.45 4.14
CA MET A 277 4.03 -14.31 2.75
C MET A 277 4.46 -12.98 2.12
N ILE A 278 4.61 -11.92 2.93
CA ILE A 278 4.94 -10.55 2.49
C ILE A 278 6.46 -10.28 2.57
N ILE A 279 7.12 -10.75 3.64
CA ILE A 279 8.51 -10.42 3.98
C ILE A 279 9.50 -11.43 3.42
N ASP A 280 9.16 -12.72 3.41
CA ASP A 280 10.02 -13.71 2.78
C ASP A 280 10.09 -13.42 1.28
N ASP A 281 11.29 -13.49 0.72
CA ASP A 281 11.52 -13.12 -0.66
C ASP A 281 10.61 -13.91 -1.59
N PHE A 282 9.62 -13.21 -2.12
CA PHE A 282 9.19 -13.35 -3.49
C PHE A 282 10.47 -13.59 -4.29
N GLY A 283 10.62 -14.76 -4.92
CA GLY A 283 11.73 -15.06 -5.84
C GLY A 283 11.87 -14.08 -7.02
N TRP A 284 11.17 -12.95 -6.97
CA TRP A 284 11.31 -11.73 -7.73
C TRP A 284 12.66 -11.05 -7.41
N ILE A 285 13.06 -10.94 -6.14
CA ILE A 285 14.27 -10.18 -5.73
C ILE A 285 15.56 -11.02 -5.91
N GLY A 286 15.45 -12.31 -6.25
CA GLY A 286 16.60 -13.16 -6.51
C GLY A 286 17.50 -12.62 -7.65
N GLU A 287 18.81 -12.82 -7.52
CA GLU A 287 19.81 -12.49 -8.56
C GLU A 287 19.66 -13.33 -9.86
N GLY A 288 18.62 -14.15 -9.98
CA GLY A 288 18.33 -14.99 -11.14
C GLY A 288 16.99 -14.64 -11.79
N PRO A 289 16.86 -14.76 -13.12
CA PRO A 289 15.62 -14.46 -13.84
C PRO A 289 14.57 -15.55 -13.57
N VAL A 290 13.84 -15.44 -12.46
CA VAL A 290 12.68 -16.31 -12.18
C VAL A 290 11.54 -16.04 -13.19
N PHE A 291 11.61 -14.92 -13.91
CA PHE A 291 10.61 -14.49 -14.88
C PHE A 291 10.77 -15.07 -16.31
N LEU A 292 11.93 -15.66 -16.66
CA LEU A 292 12.21 -16.09 -18.04
C LEU A 292 12.31 -17.61 -18.23
N GLY A 293 12.20 -18.41 -17.16
CA GLY A 293 12.60 -19.82 -17.23
C GLY A 293 14.12 -19.97 -17.42
N PRO A 294 14.67 -21.18 -17.26
CA PRO A 294 16.09 -21.40 -17.51
C PRO A 294 16.39 -21.12 -18.99
N ALA A 295 17.48 -20.37 -19.22
CA ALA A 295 18.07 -20.16 -20.54
C ALA A 295 18.57 -21.49 -21.15
#